data_AF-A0A8I0D8Q4-F1
#
_entry.id   AF-A0A8I0D8Q4-F1
#
_cell.length_a   1.000
_cell.length_b   1.000
_cell.length_c   1.000
_cell.angle_alpha   90.00
_cell.angle_beta   90.00
_cell.angle_gamma   90.00
#
_symmetry.space_group_name_H-M   'P 1'
#
loop_
_entity.id
_entity.type
_entity.pdbx_description
1 polymer ?
#
loop_
_entity_poly.entity_id
_entity_poly.type
_entity_poly.pdbx_seq_one_letter_code
_entity_poly.pdbx_strand_id
1 'polypeptide(L)'
;FNASDLQHQADDYERFDYPGRYKRDEVGIPFTRTRLTALRHDARIAEVEGDDVRLQPGLSFNLVEHPRADLNIHWRVASVRHEGAQFTSLQEEAAGAEQGTRYTQKALLVPGRIEWRPEAPPKPRIDGPHMATVVGPEGEEIFCDEWGRVKVSFPWDRESRDNEYSSCWVRVSQGWAGGGWGAMAIPRIGQDVVIQYVNADPDQPMITGRTYCGNQRPPYELPKHRTRMTIKSKTHKGQGFNELRFEDELGQEEVFIHAQRDLNAKINHDESHTVGNDRTLSTGRDSSTCIARDATLSTGRDRRDHVRQDCFTDIDRNLVHTIGNACSETIGSDHHLSIGRDQTLIIEGTQTLEARTAQRLLTPSYMLQGTERIHIRGPAGKIILDADGITLEAPNIRFKGNVTYHPPVQAQVEAIEAAIREGTPLIEECPFAGEDDA
;
A
#
# COMPACT_ATOMS: atom_id res chain seq x y z
N PHE A 1 -15.42 -45.48 21.43
CA PHE A 1 -16.22 -46.68 21.16
C PHE A 1 -15.57 -47.79 21.95
N ASN A 2 -16.26 -48.35 22.94
CA ASN A 2 -15.70 -49.40 23.79
C ASN A 2 -16.25 -50.74 23.29
N ALA A 3 -15.37 -51.72 23.13
CA ALA A 3 -15.77 -53.06 22.74
C ALA A 3 -15.97 -53.90 24.00
N SER A 4 -17.20 -54.33 24.24
CA SER A 4 -17.62 -55.09 25.44
C SER A 4 -18.14 -56.49 25.09
N ASP A 5 -17.86 -56.95 23.87
CA ASP A 5 -18.41 -58.18 23.29
C ASP A 5 -17.62 -59.46 23.63
N LEU A 6 -16.47 -59.32 24.31
CA LEU A 6 -15.58 -60.42 24.71
C LEU A 6 -15.28 -60.38 26.22
N GLN A 7 -15.29 -61.54 26.88
CA GLN A 7 -15.17 -61.66 28.35
C GLN A 7 -13.78 -61.32 28.93
N HIS A 8 -12.72 -61.33 28.12
CA HIS A 8 -11.33 -61.16 28.57
C HIS A 8 -10.58 -60.12 27.74
N GLN A 9 -11.22 -59.00 27.48
CA GLN A 9 -10.60 -57.89 26.77
C GLN A 9 -10.08 -56.84 27.76
N ALA A 10 -8.93 -56.24 27.45
CA ALA A 10 -8.43 -55.07 28.15
C ALA A 10 -9.16 -53.81 27.67
N ASP A 11 -9.64 -53.00 28.61
CA ASP A 11 -10.45 -51.79 28.33
C ASP A 11 -9.61 -50.51 28.19
N ASP A 12 -8.28 -50.61 28.31
CA ASP A 12 -7.33 -49.50 28.35
C ASP A 12 -6.61 -49.23 27.01
N TYR A 13 -6.74 -50.13 26.03
CA TYR A 13 -6.09 -49.98 24.74
C TYR A 13 -6.90 -49.07 23.79
N GLU A 14 -6.34 -47.89 23.50
CA GLU A 14 -6.94 -46.93 22.58
C GLU A 14 -6.21 -46.87 21.23
N ARG A 15 -6.96 -46.56 20.17
CA ARG A 15 -6.39 -46.32 18.84
C ARG A 15 -6.73 -44.92 18.33
N PHE A 16 -5.69 -44.19 17.97
CA PHE A 16 -5.77 -42.84 17.41
C PHE A 16 -5.15 -42.82 16.01
N ASP A 17 -5.75 -42.07 15.09
CA ASP A 17 -5.23 -41.87 13.74
C ASP A 17 -5.68 -40.51 13.17
N TYR A 18 -4.78 -39.81 12.48
CA TYR A 18 -5.01 -38.51 11.85
C TYR A 18 -4.36 -38.46 10.46
N PRO A 19 -5.03 -37.94 9.42
CA PRO A 19 -6.37 -37.32 9.43
C PRO A 19 -7.52 -38.35 9.36
N GLY A 20 -8.67 -38.03 9.97
CA GLY A 20 -9.87 -38.87 9.94
C GLY A 20 -10.61 -38.94 8.59
N ARG A 21 -10.28 -38.04 7.65
CA ARG A 21 -10.83 -37.97 6.26
C ARG A 21 -12.35 -37.73 6.17
N TYR A 22 -12.89 -36.96 7.10
CA TYR A 22 -14.24 -36.40 7.03
C TYR A 22 -14.20 -34.92 7.41
N LYS A 23 -15.18 -34.14 6.93
CA LYS A 23 -15.27 -32.70 7.18
C LYS A 23 -16.22 -32.33 8.32
N ARG A 24 -17.16 -33.22 8.66
CA ARG A 24 -18.20 -33.01 9.68
C ARG A 24 -18.22 -34.20 10.62
N ASP A 25 -18.40 -33.93 11.91
CA ASP A 25 -18.33 -34.97 12.95
C ASP A 25 -19.41 -36.04 12.80
N GLU A 26 -20.62 -35.65 12.40
CA GLU A 26 -21.75 -36.57 12.13
C GLU A 26 -21.38 -37.67 11.13
N VAL A 27 -20.59 -37.32 10.11
CA VAL A 27 -20.11 -38.25 9.07
C VAL A 27 -18.90 -39.05 9.57
N GLY A 28 -18.10 -38.48 10.48
CA GLY A 28 -16.93 -39.14 11.06
C GLY A 28 -17.27 -40.29 11.99
N ILE A 29 -18.38 -40.21 12.74
CA ILE A 29 -18.83 -41.27 13.66
C ILE A 29 -18.99 -42.64 12.95
N PRO A 30 -19.77 -42.78 11.86
CA PRO A 30 -19.92 -44.07 11.18
C PRO A 30 -18.64 -44.53 10.48
N PHE A 31 -17.80 -43.63 9.96
CA PHE A 31 -16.51 -44.00 9.38
C PHE A 31 -15.55 -44.57 10.42
N THR A 32 -15.41 -43.90 11.56
CA THR A 32 -14.61 -44.37 12.69
C THR A 32 -15.13 -45.70 13.21
N ARG A 33 -16.46 -45.85 13.36
CA ARG A 33 -17.06 -47.13 13.75
C ARG A 33 -16.72 -48.24 12.76
N THR A 34 -16.90 -48.01 11.46
CA THR A 34 -16.58 -48.99 10.41
C THR A 34 -15.12 -49.40 10.46
N ARG A 35 -14.21 -48.45 10.66
CA ARG A 35 -12.77 -48.72 10.75
C ARG A 35 -12.40 -49.50 12.02
N LEU A 36 -13.00 -49.18 13.15
CA LEU A 36 -12.80 -49.95 14.39
C LEU A 36 -13.35 -51.39 14.25
N THR A 37 -14.53 -51.55 13.62
CA THR A 37 -15.07 -52.88 13.32
C THR A 37 -14.14 -53.68 12.40
N ALA A 38 -13.57 -53.04 11.38
CA ALA A 38 -12.59 -53.67 10.48
C ALA A 38 -11.30 -54.08 11.21
N LEU A 39 -10.82 -53.27 12.13
CA LEU A 39 -9.62 -53.57 12.92
C LEU A 39 -9.83 -54.65 13.96
N ARG A 40 -11.08 -54.99 14.28
CA ARG A 40 -11.46 -56.06 15.19
C ARG A 40 -12.06 -57.26 14.45
N HIS A 41 -11.96 -57.30 13.13
CA HIS A 41 -12.62 -58.34 12.33
C HIS A 41 -12.10 -59.75 12.60
N ASP A 42 -10.90 -59.85 13.18
CA ASP A 42 -10.18 -61.04 13.59
C ASP A 42 -10.23 -61.31 15.11
N ALA A 43 -10.92 -60.47 15.89
CA ALA A 43 -10.97 -60.58 17.35
C ALA A 43 -11.63 -61.89 17.84
N ARG A 44 -12.54 -62.47 17.05
CA ARG A 44 -13.13 -63.79 17.29
C ARG A 44 -13.29 -64.53 15.97
N ILE A 45 -12.41 -65.49 15.74
CA ILE A 45 -12.42 -66.36 14.57
C ILE A 45 -12.46 -67.83 15.00
N ALA A 46 -12.94 -68.70 14.11
CA ALA A 46 -12.80 -70.14 14.25
C ALA A 46 -12.22 -70.71 12.96
N GLU A 47 -11.10 -71.43 13.08
CA GLU A 47 -10.54 -72.21 11.99
C GLU A 47 -11.17 -73.60 12.00
N VAL A 48 -11.72 -74.01 10.87
CA VAL A 48 -12.39 -75.32 10.73
C VAL A 48 -11.79 -76.08 9.56
N GLU A 49 -11.66 -77.39 9.74
CA GLU A 49 -11.32 -78.33 8.68
C GLU A 49 -12.48 -79.32 8.52
N GLY A 50 -12.80 -79.70 7.29
CA GLY A 50 -13.85 -80.68 7.02
C GLY A 50 -13.93 -81.08 5.57
N ASP A 51 -15.05 -81.67 5.17
CA ASP A 51 -15.30 -82.21 3.83
C ASP A 51 -16.64 -81.72 3.22
N ASP A 52 -17.32 -80.76 3.85
CA ASP A 52 -18.56 -80.19 3.31
C ASP A 52 -18.28 -79.22 2.16
N VAL A 53 -18.59 -79.66 0.94
CA VAL A 53 -18.42 -78.91 -0.30
C VAL A 53 -19.30 -77.66 -0.42
N ARG A 54 -20.36 -77.56 0.39
CA ARG A 54 -21.31 -76.45 0.33
C ARG A 54 -20.79 -75.18 1.02
N LEU A 55 -19.68 -75.29 1.76
CA LEU A 55 -19.12 -74.16 2.48
C LEU A 55 -18.54 -73.13 1.49
N GLN A 56 -19.07 -71.92 1.50
CA GLN A 56 -18.62 -70.84 0.61
C GLN A 56 -18.52 -69.52 1.38
N PRO A 57 -17.61 -68.60 1.03
CA PRO A 57 -17.50 -67.30 1.69
C PRO A 57 -18.83 -66.54 1.63
N GLY A 58 -19.23 -65.94 2.75
CA GLY A 58 -20.48 -65.21 2.89
C GLY A 58 -21.66 -66.06 3.39
N LEU A 59 -21.63 -67.39 3.23
CA LEU A 59 -22.66 -68.27 3.78
C LEU A 59 -22.54 -68.40 5.30
N SER A 60 -23.69 -68.53 5.98
CA SER A 60 -23.76 -68.72 7.41
C SER A 60 -24.54 -69.97 7.78
N PHE A 61 -24.16 -70.60 8.90
CA PHE A 61 -24.74 -71.85 9.38
C PHE A 61 -24.68 -71.90 10.91
N ASN A 62 -25.47 -72.79 11.52
CA ASN A 62 -25.36 -73.09 12.95
C ASN A 62 -24.44 -74.28 13.14
N LEU A 63 -23.39 -74.12 13.95
CA LEU A 63 -22.59 -75.25 14.40
C LEU A 63 -23.38 -76.01 15.46
N VAL A 64 -23.44 -77.33 15.34
CA VAL A 64 -24.10 -78.23 16.30
C VAL A 64 -23.14 -79.34 16.71
N GLU A 65 -23.40 -79.96 17.85
CA GLU A 65 -22.66 -81.13 18.39
C GLU A 65 -21.16 -80.90 18.67
N HIS A 66 -20.68 -79.65 18.69
CA HIS A 66 -19.33 -79.35 19.12
C HIS A 66 -19.17 -79.62 20.64
N PRO A 67 -18.11 -80.33 21.10
CA PRO A 67 -17.93 -80.67 22.52
C PRO A 67 -17.92 -79.45 23.47
N ARG A 68 -17.42 -78.32 22.96
CA ARG A 68 -17.55 -77.01 23.61
C ARG A 68 -18.89 -76.37 23.25
N ALA A 69 -19.79 -76.29 24.24
CA ALA A 69 -21.14 -75.76 24.09
C ALA A 69 -21.18 -74.30 23.60
N ASP A 70 -20.18 -73.48 23.97
CA ASP A 70 -20.06 -72.07 23.59
C ASP A 70 -19.72 -71.84 22.11
N LEU A 71 -19.28 -72.88 21.40
CA LEU A 71 -19.01 -72.83 19.96
C LEU A 71 -20.22 -73.26 19.10
N ASN A 72 -21.23 -73.89 19.70
CA ASN A 72 -22.48 -74.27 19.01
C ASN A 72 -23.40 -73.07 18.77
N ILE A 73 -22.90 -72.11 18.00
CA ILE A 73 -23.54 -70.84 17.67
C ILE A 73 -23.63 -70.66 16.16
N HIS A 74 -24.24 -69.54 15.74
CA HIS A 74 -24.30 -69.15 14.35
C HIS A 74 -22.94 -68.61 13.88
N TRP A 75 -22.38 -69.20 12.83
CA TRP A 75 -21.11 -68.84 12.19
C TRP A 75 -21.34 -68.42 10.75
N ARG A 76 -20.44 -67.59 10.22
CA ARG A 76 -20.39 -67.20 8.81
C ARG A 76 -18.99 -67.42 8.27
N VAL A 77 -18.87 -67.95 7.07
CA VAL A 77 -17.60 -68.22 6.40
C VAL A 77 -17.01 -66.91 5.89
N ALA A 78 -15.80 -66.56 6.34
CA ALA A 78 -15.05 -65.40 5.88
C ALA A 78 -14.13 -65.76 4.70
N SER A 79 -13.44 -66.90 4.79
CA SER A 79 -12.64 -67.47 3.71
C SER A 79 -12.69 -68.99 3.77
N VAL A 80 -12.51 -69.64 2.61
CA VAL A 80 -12.39 -71.10 2.52
C VAL A 80 -11.39 -71.45 1.43
N ARG A 81 -10.57 -72.45 1.71
CA ARG A 81 -9.68 -73.10 0.75
C ARG A 81 -10.15 -74.53 0.58
N HIS A 82 -10.51 -74.87 -0.65
CA HIS A 82 -10.90 -76.21 -1.03
C HIS A 82 -9.71 -76.91 -1.67
N GLU A 83 -9.48 -78.17 -1.30
CA GLU A 83 -8.43 -79.03 -1.83
C GLU A 83 -9.03 -80.40 -2.15
N GLY A 84 -8.95 -80.78 -3.43
CA GLY A 84 -9.42 -82.07 -3.91
C GLY A 84 -8.28 -82.83 -4.57
N ALA A 85 -8.16 -84.12 -4.25
CA ALA A 85 -7.22 -85.05 -4.87
C ALA A 85 -7.99 -86.23 -5.47
N GLN A 86 -7.76 -86.50 -6.75
CA GLN A 86 -8.34 -87.63 -7.47
C GLN A 86 -7.23 -88.56 -7.96
N PHE A 87 -7.26 -89.82 -7.52
CA PHE A 87 -6.17 -90.78 -7.77
C PHE A 87 -6.38 -91.64 -9.03
N THR A 88 -7.60 -91.80 -9.53
CA THR A 88 -7.90 -92.56 -10.76
C THR A 88 -8.86 -91.79 -11.67
N SER A 89 -8.57 -91.73 -12.98
CA SER A 89 -9.39 -91.02 -13.97
C SER A 89 -10.37 -91.92 -14.75
N LEU A 90 -10.18 -93.25 -14.74
CA LEU A 90 -11.00 -94.24 -15.44
C LEU A 90 -11.41 -95.40 -14.51
N GLN A 91 -12.66 -95.85 -14.63
CA GLN A 91 -13.29 -96.86 -13.76
C GLN A 91 -12.59 -98.23 -13.75
N GLU A 92 -11.86 -98.57 -14.83
CA GLU A 92 -11.23 -99.89 -14.99
C GLU A 92 -9.95 -100.07 -14.16
N GLU A 93 -9.30 -98.98 -13.72
CA GLU A 93 -8.08 -99.01 -12.87
C GLU A 93 -8.36 -98.90 -11.36
N ALA A 94 -9.63 -98.77 -10.96
CA ALA A 94 -10.02 -98.60 -9.55
C ALA A 94 -10.01 -99.91 -8.74
N ALA A 95 -10.00 -101.08 -9.41
CA ALA A 95 -9.97 -102.40 -8.78
C ALA A 95 -8.54 -102.74 -8.30
N GLY A 96 -8.04 -101.99 -7.31
CA GLY A 96 -6.70 -102.15 -6.74
C GLY A 96 -6.07 -100.87 -6.19
N ALA A 97 -6.73 -99.72 -6.31
CA ALA A 97 -6.22 -98.44 -5.81
C ALA A 97 -6.25 -98.39 -4.27
N GLU A 98 -5.08 -98.15 -3.64
CA GLU A 98 -4.96 -98.02 -2.18
C GLU A 98 -5.52 -96.70 -1.63
N GLN A 99 -5.75 -95.70 -2.49
CA GLN A 99 -6.23 -94.36 -2.11
C GLN A 99 -7.43 -93.94 -2.97
N GLY A 100 -8.53 -93.54 -2.33
CA GLY A 100 -9.74 -93.03 -2.98
C GLY A 100 -9.72 -91.51 -3.21
N THR A 101 -10.67 -91.00 -4.00
CA THR A 101 -10.89 -89.56 -4.19
C THR A 101 -11.14 -88.88 -2.84
N ARG A 102 -10.37 -87.84 -2.54
CA ARG A 102 -10.46 -87.09 -1.28
C ARG A 102 -10.78 -85.63 -1.55
N TYR A 103 -11.67 -85.10 -0.74
CA TYR A 103 -11.94 -83.67 -0.65
C TYR A 103 -11.70 -83.21 0.77
N THR A 104 -11.05 -82.07 0.92
CA THR A 104 -10.86 -81.39 2.20
C THR A 104 -11.06 -79.89 2.00
N GLN A 105 -11.59 -79.24 3.01
CA GLN A 105 -11.68 -77.79 3.06
C GLN A 105 -11.11 -77.29 4.38
N LYS A 106 -10.44 -76.14 4.31
CA LYS A 106 -10.07 -75.34 5.48
C LYS A 106 -10.74 -73.99 5.36
N ALA A 107 -11.51 -73.61 6.37
CA ALA A 107 -12.23 -72.35 6.38
C ALA A 107 -11.96 -71.55 7.65
N LEU A 108 -12.02 -70.23 7.49
CA LEU A 108 -12.03 -69.27 8.57
C LEU A 108 -13.46 -68.77 8.74
N LEU A 109 -14.00 -68.95 9.93
CA LEU A 109 -15.35 -68.55 10.30
C LEU A 109 -15.31 -67.35 11.24
N VAL A 110 -16.32 -66.51 11.14
CA VAL A 110 -16.60 -65.40 12.06
C VAL A 110 -18.00 -65.55 12.63
N PRO A 111 -18.30 -65.05 13.83
CA PRO A 111 -19.65 -65.12 14.39
C PRO A 111 -20.68 -64.53 13.41
N GLY A 112 -21.75 -65.26 13.12
CA GLY A 112 -22.66 -64.88 12.04
C GLY A 112 -23.59 -63.71 12.35
N ARG A 113 -23.62 -63.22 13.60
CA ARG A 113 -24.46 -62.09 14.05
C ARG A 113 -23.68 -60.80 14.32
N ILE A 114 -22.35 -60.83 14.21
CA ILE A 114 -21.54 -59.61 14.34
C ILE A 114 -21.40 -58.90 13.00
N GLU A 115 -21.31 -57.57 13.05
CA GLU A 115 -20.88 -56.81 11.90
C GLU A 115 -19.41 -57.14 11.62
N TRP A 116 -19.14 -57.66 10.43
CA TRP A 116 -17.78 -57.97 9.98
C TRP A 116 -17.41 -57.03 8.85
N ARG A 117 -16.21 -56.47 8.90
CA ARG A 117 -15.68 -55.56 7.88
C ARG A 117 -14.26 -56.02 7.55
N PRO A 118 -13.88 -56.13 6.28
CA PRO A 118 -12.48 -56.39 5.94
C PRO A 118 -11.63 -55.16 6.31
N GLU A 119 -10.33 -55.38 6.52
CA GLU A 119 -9.38 -54.28 6.64
C GLU A 119 -9.40 -53.42 5.36
N ALA A 120 -9.42 -52.10 5.54
CA ALA A 120 -9.45 -51.18 4.40
C ALA A 120 -8.10 -51.20 3.67
N PRO A 121 -8.08 -51.28 2.33
CA PRO A 121 -6.83 -51.20 1.59
C PRO A 121 -6.15 -49.83 1.82
N PRO A 122 -4.82 -49.75 1.69
CA PRO A 122 -4.11 -48.48 1.73
C PRO A 122 -4.68 -47.50 0.70
N LYS A 123 -4.94 -46.26 1.12
CA LYS A 123 -5.40 -45.20 0.21
C LYS A 123 -4.27 -44.81 -0.76
N PRO A 124 -4.55 -44.54 -2.04
CA PRO A 124 -3.59 -43.93 -2.95
C PRO A 124 -2.97 -42.66 -2.36
N ARG A 125 -1.68 -42.47 -2.59
CA ARG A 125 -0.90 -41.33 -2.11
C ARG A 125 -0.19 -40.65 -3.27
N ILE A 126 -0.02 -39.34 -3.19
CA ILE A 126 0.83 -38.58 -4.11
C ILE A 126 2.12 -38.20 -3.40
N ASP A 127 3.26 -38.67 -3.92
CA ASP A 127 4.56 -38.52 -3.27
C ASP A 127 5.11 -37.09 -3.35
N GLY A 128 4.69 -36.29 -4.34
CA GLY A 128 5.25 -34.97 -4.60
C GLY A 128 4.25 -33.96 -5.14
N PRO A 129 4.67 -32.70 -5.31
CA PRO A 129 3.81 -31.67 -5.88
C PRO A 129 3.60 -31.88 -7.38
N HIS A 130 2.45 -31.45 -7.88
CA HIS A 130 2.12 -31.44 -9.31
C HIS A 130 1.92 -30.02 -9.81
N MET A 131 2.13 -29.79 -11.10
CA MET A 131 1.70 -28.56 -11.77
C MET A 131 0.23 -28.68 -12.17
N ALA A 132 -0.50 -27.57 -12.11
CA ALA A 132 -1.85 -27.44 -12.64
C ALA A 132 -2.05 -26.03 -13.20
N THR A 133 -3.00 -25.87 -14.11
CA THR A 133 -3.34 -24.57 -14.69
C THR A 133 -4.64 -24.06 -14.08
N VAL A 134 -4.70 -22.79 -13.71
CA VAL A 134 -5.90 -22.17 -13.13
C VAL A 134 -6.97 -22.00 -14.22
N VAL A 135 -8.20 -22.39 -13.91
CA VAL A 135 -9.33 -22.39 -14.86
C VAL A 135 -10.57 -21.74 -14.27
N GLY A 136 -11.52 -21.38 -15.13
CA GLY A 136 -12.78 -20.76 -14.76
C GLY A 136 -13.69 -20.58 -15.98
N PRO A 137 -14.79 -19.82 -15.84
CA PRO A 137 -15.75 -19.59 -16.91
C PRO A 137 -15.13 -18.87 -18.11
N GLU A 138 -15.69 -19.10 -19.29
CA GLU A 138 -15.27 -18.42 -20.52
C GLU A 138 -15.43 -16.90 -20.41
N GLY A 139 -14.44 -16.14 -20.91
CA GLY A 139 -14.44 -14.68 -20.90
C GLY A 139 -14.02 -14.03 -19.58
N GLU A 140 -13.81 -14.82 -18.51
CA GLU A 140 -13.28 -14.31 -17.25
C GLU A 140 -11.76 -14.38 -17.17
N GLU A 141 -11.17 -13.42 -16.46
CA GLU A 141 -9.72 -13.40 -16.18
C GLU A 141 -9.41 -13.91 -14.76
N ILE A 142 -10.37 -13.78 -13.84
CA ILE A 142 -10.21 -14.12 -12.43
C ILE A 142 -11.48 -14.86 -11.99
N PHE A 143 -11.32 -16.03 -11.38
CA PHE A 143 -12.43 -16.81 -10.84
C PHE A 143 -12.06 -17.38 -9.47
N CYS A 144 -12.57 -16.75 -8.41
CA CYS A 144 -12.35 -17.17 -7.03
C CYS A 144 -13.63 -17.06 -6.19
N ASP A 145 -13.66 -17.76 -5.06
CA ASP A 145 -14.73 -17.66 -4.07
C ASP A 145 -14.40 -16.72 -2.89
N GLU A 146 -15.28 -16.67 -1.89
CA GLU A 146 -15.17 -15.80 -0.70
C GLU A 146 -13.89 -16.04 0.14
N TRP A 147 -13.23 -17.18 -0.03
CA TRP A 147 -12.00 -17.54 0.67
C TRP A 147 -10.74 -17.36 -0.20
N GLY A 148 -10.88 -16.81 -1.42
CA GLY A 148 -9.79 -16.65 -2.36
C GLY A 148 -9.28 -17.98 -2.94
N ARG A 149 -10.12 -19.02 -2.94
CA ARG A 149 -9.80 -20.31 -3.59
C ARG A 149 -10.03 -20.19 -5.08
N VAL A 150 -9.31 -20.98 -5.86
CA VAL A 150 -9.46 -21.04 -7.33
C VAL A 150 -9.76 -22.47 -7.78
N LYS A 151 -10.14 -22.64 -9.04
CA LYS A 151 -10.23 -23.96 -9.68
C LYS A 151 -9.04 -24.19 -10.60
N VAL A 152 -8.68 -25.46 -10.78
CA VAL A 152 -7.50 -25.86 -11.55
C VAL A 152 -7.84 -27.03 -12.47
N SER A 153 -7.09 -27.17 -13.55
CA SER A 153 -7.08 -28.34 -14.41
C SER A 153 -5.75 -29.04 -14.28
N PHE A 154 -5.77 -30.36 -14.06
CA PHE A 154 -4.58 -31.17 -13.93
C PHE A 154 -4.17 -31.74 -15.29
N PRO A 155 -2.86 -31.84 -15.60
CA PRO A 155 -2.41 -32.32 -16.91
C PRO A 155 -2.72 -33.81 -17.17
N TRP A 156 -3.00 -34.58 -16.11
CA TRP A 156 -3.39 -35.99 -16.20
C TRP A 156 -4.91 -36.19 -16.25
N ASP A 157 -5.70 -35.13 -16.04
CA ASP A 157 -7.16 -35.22 -16.12
C ASP A 157 -7.63 -35.16 -17.57
N ARG A 158 -7.96 -36.33 -18.11
CA ARG A 158 -8.40 -36.50 -19.50
C ARG A 158 -9.87 -36.15 -19.72
N GLU A 159 -10.64 -35.97 -18.66
CA GLU A 159 -12.07 -35.67 -18.71
C GLU A 159 -12.36 -34.18 -18.48
N SER A 160 -11.36 -33.44 -17.95
CA SER A 160 -11.41 -31.99 -17.81
C SER A 160 -11.73 -31.28 -19.13
N ARG A 161 -12.55 -30.24 -19.04
CA ARG A 161 -12.87 -29.31 -20.13
C ARG A 161 -12.21 -27.95 -19.96
N ASP A 162 -11.20 -27.88 -19.07
CA ASP A 162 -10.47 -26.66 -18.72
C ASP A 162 -11.36 -25.47 -18.35
N ASN A 163 -12.39 -25.71 -17.54
CA ASN A 163 -13.41 -24.73 -17.20
C ASN A 163 -13.77 -24.76 -15.69
N GLU A 164 -14.84 -24.05 -15.30
CA GLU A 164 -15.28 -23.96 -13.91
C GLU A 164 -15.77 -25.28 -13.30
N TYR A 165 -15.82 -26.39 -14.03
CA TYR A 165 -16.19 -27.70 -13.52
C TYR A 165 -15.01 -28.68 -13.39
N SER A 166 -13.81 -28.29 -13.82
CA SER A 166 -12.62 -29.16 -13.82
C SER A 166 -12.16 -29.63 -12.43
N SER A 167 -12.42 -28.85 -11.38
CA SER A 167 -12.03 -29.24 -10.03
C SER A 167 -12.97 -28.74 -8.93
N CYS A 168 -12.72 -29.24 -7.72
CA CYS A 168 -13.16 -28.57 -6.50
C CYS A 168 -12.44 -27.23 -6.30
N TRP A 169 -12.88 -26.44 -5.34
CA TRP A 169 -12.18 -25.22 -4.92
C TRP A 169 -10.89 -25.56 -4.18
N VAL A 170 -9.77 -25.06 -4.68
CA VAL A 170 -8.42 -25.31 -4.14
C VAL A 170 -7.92 -24.06 -3.42
N ARG A 171 -7.50 -24.22 -2.17
CA ARG A 171 -6.92 -23.12 -1.36
C ARG A 171 -5.58 -22.69 -1.92
N VAL A 172 -5.30 -21.39 -1.83
CA VAL A 172 -4.06 -20.78 -2.30
C VAL A 172 -3.25 -20.30 -1.10
N SER A 173 -2.02 -20.81 -0.97
CA SER A 173 -1.05 -20.29 -0.03
C SER A 173 -0.74 -18.83 -0.35
N GLN A 174 -0.72 -18.00 0.69
CA GLN A 174 -0.39 -16.58 0.60
C GLN A 174 0.91 -16.33 1.37
N GLY A 175 1.65 -15.28 0.99
CA GLY A 175 2.89 -14.91 1.69
C GLY A 175 2.68 -14.49 3.15
N TRP A 176 1.48 -14.00 3.50
CA TRP A 176 1.10 -13.61 4.85
C TRP A 176 -0.42 -13.65 5.01
N ALA A 177 -0.97 -14.38 5.98
CA ALA A 177 -2.44 -14.52 6.14
C ALA A 177 -2.86 -14.47 7.61
N GLY A 178 -3.55 -13.40 8.01
CA GLY A 178 -4.16 -13.22 9.33
C GLY A 178 -5.67 -13.01 9.25
N GLY A 179 -6.35 -12.98 10.40
CA GLY A 179 -7.79 -12.75 10.48
C GLY A 179 -8.17 -11.31 10.11
N GLY A 180 -8.43 -11.07 8.82
CA GLY A 180 -8.81 -9.75 8.28
C GLY A 180 -7.64 -8.87 7.81
N TRP A 181 -6.42 -9.41 7.72
CA TRP A 181 -5.21 -8.67 7.33
C TRP A 181 -4.16 -9.62 6.70
N GLY A 182 -3.24 -9.10 5.91
CA GLY A 182 -2.18 -9.89 5.26
C GLY A 182 -2.00 -9.57 3.77
N ALA A 183 -1.34 -10.48 3.06
CA ALA A 183 -1.13 -10.41 1.62
C ALA A 183 -2.18 -11.26 0.88
N MET A 184 -2.67 -10.74 -0.24
CA MET A 184 -3.60 -11.46 -1.11
C MET A 184 -3.24 -11.25 -2.57
N ALA A 185 -2.76 -12.30 -3.22
CA ALA A 185 -2.64 -12.35 -4.67
C ALA A 185 -3.47 -13.54 -5.16
N ILE A 186 -4.49 -13.31 -5.98
CA ILE A 186 -5.31 -14.40 -6.53
C ILE A 186 -4.69 -14.87 -7.85
N PRO A 187 -4.44 -16.18 -8.05
CA PRO A 187 -4.06 -16.71 -9.35
C PRO A 187 -5.12 -16.40 -10.41
N ARG A 188 -4.70 -15.92 -11.57
CA ARG A 188 -5.59 -15.63 -12.70
C ARG A 188 -5.76 -16.87 -13.57
N ILE A 189 -6.87 -16.94 -14.31
CA ILE A 189 -7.14 -18.01 -15.27
C ILE A 189 -5.98 -18.07 -16.29
N GLY A 190 -5.55 -19.29 -16.59
CA GLY A 190 -4.41 -19.58 -17.45
C GLY A 190 -3.06 -19.56 -16.76
N GLN A 191 -2.96 -19.18 -15.48
CA GLN A 191 -1.69 -19.21 -14.73
C GLN A 191 -1.34 -20.61 -14.23
N ASP A 192 -0.05 -20.93 -14.21
CA ASP A 192 0.45 -22.21 -13.70
C ASP A 192 0.78 -22.13 -12.21
N VAL A 193 0.31 -23.14 -11.47
CA VAL A 193 0.41 -23.23 -10.03
C VAL A 193 0.99 -24.58 -9.60
N VAL A 194 1.67 -24.58 -8.47
CA VAL A 194 2.20 -25.79 -7.82
C VAL A 194 1.17 -26.28 -6.82
N ILE A 195 0.67 -27.50 -7.02
CA ILE A 195 -0.30 -28.19 -6.16
C ILE A 195 0.44 -29.16 -5.25
N GLN A 196 0.27 -29.00 -3.94
CA GLN A 196 0.65 -29.96 -2.93
C GLN A 196 -0.60 -30.62 -2.33
N TYR A 197 -0.44 -31.84 -1.84
CA TYR A 197 -1.52 -32.65 -1.30
C TYR A 197 -1.33 -32.80 0.20
N VAL A 198 -2.28 -32.29 1.00
CA VAL A 198 -2.17 -32.35 2.47
C VAL A 198 -2.16 -33.82 2.91
N ASN A 199 -1.14 -34.21 3.68
CA ASN A 199 -0.90 -35.61 4.09
C ASN A 199 -0.74 -36.61 2.92
N ALA A 200 -0.28 -36.12 1.75
CA ALA A 200 -0.19 -36.87 0.50
C ALA A 200 -1.53 -37.41 -0.01
N ASP A 201 -2.65 -36.83 0.42
CA ASP A 201 -4.00 -37.26 0.03
C ASP A 201 -4.44 -36.56 -1.28
N PRO A 202 -4.68 -37.31 -2.38
CA PRO A 202 -5.16 -36.75 -3.64
C PRO A 202 -6.43 -35.89 -3.52
N ASP A 203 -7.26 -36.15 -2.51
CA ASP A 203 -8.52 -35.44 -2.27
C ASP A 203 -8.34 -34.13 -1.48
N GLN A 204 -7.11 -33.78 -1.09
CA GLN A 204 -6.78 -32.57 -0.32
C GLN A 204 -5.75 -31.69 -1.04
N PRO A 205 -6.04 -31.19 -2.26
CA PRO A 205 -5.14 -30.30 -2.98
C PRO A 205 -5.05 -28.92 -2.31
N MET A 206 -3.87 -28.31 -2.40
CA MET A 206 -3.57 -26.96 -1.96
C MET A 206 -2.51 -26.36 -2.89
N ILE A 207 -2.74 -25.14 -3.38
CA ILE A 207 -1.75 -24.41 -4.15
C ILE A 207 -0.70 -23.86 -3.18
N THR A 208 0.57 -24.19 -3.38
CA THR A 208 1.68 -23.76 -2.51
C THR A 208 2.70 -22.87 -3.20
N GLY A 209 2.64 -22.77 -4.53
CA GLY A 209 3.57 -21.96 -5.30
C GLY A 209 3.04 -21.57 -6.67
N ARG A 210 3.81 -20.74 -7.36
CA ARG A 210 3.57 -20.28 -8.73
C ARG A 210 4.89 -20.28 -9.47
N THR A 211 4.83 -20.50 -10.76
CA THR A 211 6.01 -20.52 -11.61
C THR A 211 5.73 -19.77 -12.89
N TYR A 212 6.72 -19.04 -13.38
CA TYR A 212 6.74 -18.60 -14.77
C TYR A 212 7.06 -19.79 -15.67
N CYS A 213 6.45 -19.82 -16.86
CA CYS A 213 6.65 -20.86 -17.87
C CYS A 213 6.62 -20.24 -19.28
N GLY A 214 6.70 -21.05 -20.33
CA GLY A 214 6.87 -20.54 -21.71
C GLY A 214 5.81 -19.51 -22.15
N ASN A 215 4.55 -19.70 -21.74
CA ASN A 215 3.44 -18.79 -22.04
C ASN A 215 3.22 -17.69 -20.96
N GLN A 216 3.87 -17.82 -19.80
CA GLN A 216 3.82 -16.87 -18.68
C GLN A 216 5.25 -16.43 -18.36
N ARG A 217 5.74 -15.44 -19.09
CA ARG A 217 7.11 -14.95 -18.91
C ARG A 217 7.24 -14.11 -17.64
N PRO A 218 8.44 -14.05 -17.05
CA PRO A 218 8.75 -13.08 -15.99
C PRO A 218 8.46 -11.63 -16.44
N PRO A 219 8.21 -10.69 -15.51
CA PRO A 219 7.82 -9.32 -15.85
C PRO A 219 8.89 -8.53 -16.61
N TYR A 220 10.15 -8.92 -16.48
CA TYR A 220 11.30 -8.36 -17.17
C TYR A 220 12.08 -9.45 -17.88
N GLU A 221 12.77 -9.07 -18.96
CA GLU A 221 13.64 -9.98 -19.71
C GLU A 221 14.79 -10.51 -18.83
N LEU A 222 14.90 -11.83 -18.72
CA LEU A 222 15.98 -12.52 -18.02
C LEU A 222 16.84 -13.32 -19.03
N PRO A 223 18.17 -13.42 -18.82
CA PRO A 223 18.94 -13.00 -17.63
C PRO A 223 19.38 -11.53 -17.63
N LYS A 224 18.97 -10.72 -18.61
CA LYS A 224 19.39 -9.31 -18.75
C LYS A 224 19.15 -8.48 -17.49
N HIS A 225 17.97 -8.59 -16.88
CA HIS A 225 17.58 -7.83 -15.68
C HIS A 225 17.61 -8.67 -14.39
N ARG A 226 18.67 -9.47 -14.21
CA ARG A 226 18.83 -10.39 -13.06
C ARG A 226 18.91 -9.70 -11.68
N THR A 227 19.24 -8.42 -11.64
CA THR A 227 19.35 -7.57 -10.44
C THR A 227 18.05 -6.86 -10.06
N ARG A 228 16.96 -7.08 -10.82
CA ARG A 228 15.66 -6.45 -10.55
C ARG A 228 14.76 -7.35 -9.72
N MET A 229 14.21 -6.79 -8.65
CA MET A 229 13.05 -7.32 -7.94
C MET A 229 11.82 -6.48 -8.28
N THR A 230 10.66 -7.11 -8.50
CA THR A 230 9.42 -6.37 -8.78
C THR A 230 8.18 -7.05 -8.21
N ILE A 231 7.23 -6.23 -7.78
CA ILE A 231 5.83 -6.59 -7.56
C ILE A 231 5.03 -5.81 -8.61
N LYS A 232 4.65 -6.50 -9.69
CA LYS A 232 3.96 -5.90 -10.83
C LYS A 232 2.58 -6.53 -11.02
N SER A 233 1.55 -5.67 -11.06
CA SER A 233 0.18 -6.09 -11.31
C SER A 233 -0.19 -5.95 -12.79
N LYS A 234 -1.45 -6.24 -13.12
CA LYS A 234 -2.03 -6.00 -14.45
C LYS A 234 -3.45 -5.49 -14.26
N THR A 235 -3.82 -4.42 -14.96
CA THR A 235 -5.21 -3.94 -14.99
C THR A 235 -6.15 -5.07 -15.41
N HIS A 236 -7.19 -5.34 -14.62
CA HIS A 236 -8.18 -6.36 -14.95
C HIS A 236 -9.03 -5.90 -16.14
N LYS A 237 -9.25 -6.78 -17.13
CA LYS A 237 -10.02 -6.46 -18.36
C LYS A 237 -9.58 -5.15 -19.04
N GLY A 238 -8.29 -4.83 -18.99
CA GLY A 238 -7.74 -3.59 -19.56
C GLY A 238 -6.24 -3.63 -19.75
N GLN A 239 -5.68 -2.50 -20.21
CA GLN A 239 -4.24 -2.30 -20.35
C GLN A 239 -3.68 -1.53 -19.14
N GLY A 240 -2.39 -1.72 -18.84
CA GLY A 240 -1.70 -1.03 -17.74
C GLY A 240 -1.37 -1.90 -16.53
N PHE A 241 -0.67 -1.30 -15.56
CA PHE A 241 -0.16 -1.99 -14.37
C PHE A 241 0.15 -1.02 -13.23
N ASN A 242 0.08 -1.52 -11.99
CA ASN A 242 0.75 -0.90 -10.84
C ASN A 242 2.06 -1.65 -10.57
N GLU A 243 3.09 -0.96 -10.11
CA GLU A 243 4.39 -1.58 -9.88
C GLU A 243 5.15 -0.95 -8.70
N LEU A 244 5.77 -1.81 -7.90
CA LEU A 244 6.89 -1.48 -7.02
C LEU A 244 8.10 -2.29 -7.48
N ARG A 245 9.16 -1.62 -7.91
CA ARG A 245 10.37 -2.24 -8.44
C ARG A 245 11.62 -1.71 -7.71
N PHE A 246 12.57 -2.61 -7.50
CA PHE A 246 13.89 -2.36 -6.97
C PHE A 246 14.94 -2.80 -8.01
N GLU A 247 15.90 -1.93 -8.31
CA GLU A 247 17.11 -2.24 -9.07
C GLU A 247 18.29 -2.21 -8.10
N ASP A 248 19.07 -3.29 -8.07
CA ASP A 248 20.20 -3.47 -7.16
C ASP A 248 21.57 -3.48 -7.90
N GLU A 249 21.60 -3.12 -9.19
CA GLU A 249 22.86 -2.97 -9.93
C GLU A 249 23.66 -1.77 -9.40
N LEU A 250 24.94 -1.99 -9.09
CA LEU A 250 25.81 -1.01 -8.45
C LEU A 250 25.91 0.29 -9.26
N GLY A 251 25.63 1.42 -8.61
CA GLY A 251 25.65 2.76 -9.22
C GLY A 251 24.44 3.06 -10.11
N GLN A 252 23.44 2.16 -10.14
CA GLN A 252 22.17 2.31 -10.85
C GLN A 252 20.99 1.92 -9.95
N GLU A 253 21.19 1.91 -8.63
CA GLU A 253 20.18 1.51 -7.68
C GLU A 253 18.95 2.42 -7.78
N GLU A 254 17.76 1.81 -7.82
CA GLU A 254 16.52 2.55 -8.04
C GLU A 254 15.36 1.88 -7.30
N VAL A 255 14.53 2.71 -6.66
CA VAL A 255 13.17 2.33 -6.26
C VAL A 255 12.18 3.03 -7.19
N PHE A 256 11.41 2.25 -7.94
CA PHE A 256 10.40 2.75 -8.86
C PHE A 256 9.00 2.40 -8.35
N ILE A 257 8.17 3.44 -8.18
CA ILE A 257 6.77 3.32 -7.79
C ILE A 257 5.91 3.85 -8.94
N HIS A 258 5.04 3.01 -9.48
CA HIS A 258 4.10 3.37 -10.54
C HIS A 258 2.67 3.05 -10.12
N ALA A 259 1.82 4.07 -10.14
CA ALA A 259 0.38 3.95 -10.03
C ALA A 259 -0.27 4.20 -11.39
N GLN A 260 -1.08 3.27 -11.87
CA GLN A 260 -1.77 3.36 -13.16
C GLN A 260 -2.80 4.50 -13.20
N ARG A 261 -3.30 4.92 -12.04
CA ARG A 261 -4.35 5.94 -11.91
C ARG A 261 -4.09 6.85 -10.70
N ASP A 262 -4.52 6.43 -9.52
CA ASP A 262 -4.44 7.22 -8.29
C ASP A 262 -3.39 6.62 -7.35
N LEU A 263 -2.56 7.47 -6.74
CA LEU A 263 -1.65 7.11 -5.64
C LEU A 263 -2.09 7.87 -4.39
N ASN A 264 -2.59 7.16 -3.38
CA ASN A 264 -2.99 7.73 -2.11
C ASN A 264 -2.03 7.29 -1.01
N ALA A 265 -1.41 8.26 -0.32
CA ALA A 265 -0.60 8.02 0.87
C ALA A 265 -1.29 8.68 2.07
N LYS A 266 -1.57 7.89 3.12
CA LYS A 266 -2.16 8.38 4.37
C LYS A 266 -1.23 8.06 5.52
N ILE A 267 -0.72 9.11 6.16
CA ILE A 267 0.17 9.03 7.32
C ILE A 267 -0.62 9.59 8.50
N ASN A 268 -0.75 8.82 9.58
CA ASN A 268 -1.54 9.23 10.76
C ASN A 268 -0.73 10.06 11.77
N HIS A 269 0.59 10.07 11.67
CA HIS A 269 1.48 10.78 12.60
C HIS A 269 2.47 11.64 11.83
N ASP A 270 3.71 11.19 11.67
CA ASP A 270 4.78 11.96 11.03
C ASP A 270 5.22 11.36 9.70
N GLU A 271 5.50 12.23 8.74
CA GLU A 271 6.19 11.90 7.48
C GLU A 271 7.52 12.66 7.44
N SER A 272 8.61 11.95 7.15
CA SER A 272 9.93 12.54 6.93
C SER A 272 10.45 12.17 5.55
N HIS A 273 11.00 13.14 4.83
CA HIS A 273 11.56 12.91 3.50
C HIS A 273 12.90 13.65 3.37
N THR A 274 13.95 12.91 3.03
CA THR A 274 15.30 13.43 2.86
C THR A 274 15.85 12.99 1.51
N VAL A 275 16.36 13.95 0.74
CA VAL A 275 16.95 13.72 -0.58
C VAL A 275 18.40 14.17 -0.50
N GLY A 276 19.35 13.27 -0.77
CA GLY A 276 20.78 13.55 -0.62
C GLY A 276 21.39 14.39 -1.76
N ASN A 277 20.71 14.47 -2.89
CA ASN A 277 21.11 15.28 -4.05
C ASN A 277 19.92 16.14 -4.53
N ASP A 278 19.37 15.86 -5.71
CA ASP A 278 18.34 16.69 -6.33
C ASP A 278 16.93 16.10 -6.22
N ARG A 279 15.92 16.97 -6.07
CA ARG A 279 14.50 16.61 -6.14
C ARG A 279 13.81 17.39 -7.25
N THR A 280 13.17 16.67 -8.17
CA THR A 280 12.31 17.25 -9.21
C THR A 280 10.86 16.84 -8.98
N LEU A 281 9.94 17.80 -9.01
CA LEU A 281 8.50 17.58 -8.92
C LEU A 281 7.81 18.24 -10.12
N SER A 282 6.96 17.50 -10.81
CA SER A 282 6.16 18.00 -11.92
C SER A 282 4.70 17.59 -11.74
N THR A 283 3.81 18.58 -11.76
CA THR A 283 2.36 18.38 -11.65
C THR A 283 1.73 18.87 -12.95
N GLY A 284 1.01 17.98 -13.64
CA GLY A 284 0.44 18.29 -14.96
C GLY A 284 -0.77 19.22 -14.93
N ARG A 285 -1.41 19.38 -13.77
CA ARG A 285 -2.60 20.21 -13.59
C ARG A 285 -2.51 21.04 -12.30
N ASP A 286 -3.22 20.64 -11.25
CA ASP A 286 -3.39 21.44 -10.04
C ASP A 286 -2.62 20.82 -8.86
N SER A 287 -2.04 21.67 -8.02
CA SER A 287 -1.43 21.30 -6.74
C SER A 287 -2.04 22.16 -5.64
N SER A 288 -2.44 21.53 -4.53
CA SER A 288 -2.98 22.22 -3.36
C SER A 288 -2.26 21.72 -2.11
N THR A 289 -1.95 22.64 -1.20
CA THR A 289 -1.29 22.35 0.07
C THR A 289 -1.97 23.13 1.16
N CYS A 290 -2.40 22.44 2.21
CA CYS A 290 -3.01 23.04 3.39
C CYS A 290 -2.17 22.66 4.61
N ILE A 291 -1.65 23.67 5.30
CA ILE A 291 -0.85 23.50 6.51
C ILE A 291 -1.61 24.23 7.63
N ALA A 292 -2.10 23.48 8.61
CA ALA A 292 -3.02 23.99 9.61
C ALA A 292 -2.36 24.86 10.69
N ARG A 293 -1.04 24.75 10.84
CA ARG A 293 -0.24 25.52 11.81
C ARG A 293 0.88 26.22 11.07
N ASP A 294 2.11 25.80 11.31
CA ASP A 294 3.30 26.52 10.86
C ASP A 294 3.91 25.87 9.63
N ALA A 295 4.27 26.71 8.66
CA ALA A 295 5.09 26.33 7.52
C ALA A 295 6.40 27.11 7.59
N THR A 296 7.53 26.43 7.45
CA THR A 296 8.86 27.05 7.37
C THR A 296 9.56 26.57 6.12
N LEU A 297 10.05 27.51 5.31
CA LEU A 297 10.83 27.23 4.12
C LEU A 297 12.18 27.95 4.24
N SER A 298 13.27 27.20 4.21
CA SER A 298 14.63 27.73 4.18
C SER A 298 15.30 27.30 2.88
N THR A 299 15.81 28.28 2.13
CA THR A 299 16.56 28.06 0.89
C THR A 299 17.98 28.53 1.11
N GLY A 300 18.97 27.64 0.96
CA GLY A 300 20.36 27.96 1.27
C GLY A 300 21.06 28.87 0.27
N ARG A 301 20.54 28.96 -0.95
CA ARG A 301 21.03 29.87 -2.02
C ARG A 301 19.83 30.58 -2.64
N ASP A 302 19.55 30.32 -3.90
CA ASP A 302 18.58 31.08 -4.67
C ASP A 302 17.18 30.43 -4.64
N ARG A 303 16.15 31.26 -4.46
CA ARG A 303 14.76 30.91 -4.76
C ARG A 303 14.31 31.72 -5.97
N ARG A 304 13.77 31.02 -6.97
CA ARG A 304 13.15 31.63 -8.16
C ARG A 304 11.71 31.19 -8.26
N ASP A 305 10.81 32.15 -8.39
CA ASP A 305 9.39 31.95 -8.64
C ASP A 305 9.00 32.58 -9.97
N HIS A 306 8.25 31.83 -10.77
CA HIS A 306 7.72 32.33 -12.04
C HIS A 306 6.24 32.00 -12.13
N VAL A 307 5.42 33.01 -11.88
CA VAL A 307 3.96 32.95 -11.98
C VAL A 307 3.56 33.65 -13.28
N ARG A 308 2.82 32.94 -14.16
CA ARG A 308 2.47 33.46 -15.50
C ARG A 308 1.25 34.37 -15.51
N GLN A 309 0.34 34.15 -14.57
CA GLN A 309 -0.90 34.89 -14.43
C GLN A 309 -0.85 35.62 -13.09
N ASP A 310 -1.67 35.21 -12.14
CA ASP A 310 -1.90 35.97 -10.92
C ASP A 310 -1.26 35.32 -9.69
N CYS A 311 -0.76 36.14 -8.78
CA CYS A 311 -0.32 35.76 -7.45
C CYS A 311 -1.16 36.52 -6.42
N PHE A 312 -1.86 35.80 -5.55
CA PHE A 312 -2.66 36.37 -4.48
C PHE A 312 -2.02 36.05 -3.14
N THR A 313 -1.87 37.07 -2.29
CA THR A 313 -1.33 36.91 -0.93
C THR A 313 -2.21 37.72 0.01
N ASP A 314 -2.81 37.04 0.97
CA ASP A 314 -3.62 37.65 2.02
C ASP A 314 -2.98 37.35 3.38
N ILE A 315 -2.80 38.39 4.18
CA ILE A 315 -2.05 38.32 5.44
C ILE A 315 -2.85 39.07 6.51
N ASP A 316 -3.55 38.31 7.36
CA ASP A 316 -4.42 38.86 8.40
C ASP A 316 -3.70 39.70 9.45
N ARG A 317 -2.42 39.37 9.72
CA ARG A 317 -1.64 40.00 10.79
C ARG A 317 -0.51 40.85 10.23
N ASN A 318 0.67 40.26 10.07
CA ASN A 318 1.88 41.01 9.77
C ASN A 318 2.64 40.37 8.61
N LEU A 319 3.04 41.19 7.64
CA LEU A 319 4.09 40.88 6.68
C LEU A 319 5.36 41.62 7.13
N VAL A 320 6.43 40.86 7.40
CA VAL A 320 7.76 41.43 7.65
C VAL A 320 8.67 41.00 6.51
N HIS A 321 9.21 41.98 5.79
CA HIS A 321 10.11 41.74 4.66
C HIS A 321 11.41 42.50 4.89
N THR A 322 12.53 41.77 4.94
CA THR A 322 13.87 42.34 5.16
C THR A 322 14.75 41.94 4.00
N ILE A 323 15.35 42.93 3.35
CA ILE A 323 16.20 42.75 2.17
C ILE A 323 17.57 43.32 2.50
N GLY A 324 18.59 42.47 2.49
CA GLY A 324 19.94 42.85 2.92
C GLY A 324 20.76 43.64 1.89
N ASN A 325 20.31 43.71 0.63
CA ASN A 325 21.00 44.44 -0.43
C ASN A 325 20.03 45.33 -1.22
N ALA A 326 19.47 44.84 -2.33
CA ALA A 326 18.63 45.64 -3.21
C ALA A 326 17.24 45.02 -3.41
N CYS A 327 16.22 45.89 -3.42
CA CYS A 327 14.88 45.58 -3.90
C CYS A 327 14.67 46.28 -5.25
N SER A 328 14.15 45.57 -6.25
CA SER A 328 13.76 46.16 -7.53
C SER A 328 12.35 45.71 -7.89
N GLU A 329 11.46 46.66 -8.11
CA GLU A 329 10.07 46.41 -8.47
C GLU A 329 9.73 47.20 -9.74
N THR A 330 9.16 46.52 -10.73
CA THR A 330 8.72 47.12 -11.98
C THR A 330 7.25 46.80 -12.18
N ILE A 331 6.43 47.85 -12.25
CA ILE A 331 4.97 47.73 -12.38
C ILE A 331 4.58 48.27 -13.75
N GLY A 332 4.00 47.42 -14.58
CA GLY A 332 3.71 47.75 -15.99
C GLY A 332 2.51 48.67 -16.20
N SER A 333 1.57 48.70 -15.24
CA SER A 333 0.40 49.58 -15.27
C SER A 333 0.29 50.30 -13.92
N ASP A 334 -0.59 49.83 -13.04
CA ASP A 334 -0.98 50.58 -11.85
C ASP A 334 -0.40 49.96 -10.58
N HIS A 335 0.16 50.81 -9.72
CA HIS A 335 0.49 50.46 -8.34
C HIS A 335 -0.50 51.17 -7.40
N HIS A 336 -1.30 50.39 -6.67
CA HIS A 336 -2.21 50.92 -5.66
C HIS A 336 -1.70 50.64 -4.25
N LEU A 337 -1.34 51.69 -3.53
CA LEU A 337 -0.90 51.62 -2.14
C LEU A 337 -1.86 52.43 -1.27
N SER A 338 -2.53 51.75 -0.33
CA SER A 338 -3.42 52.36 0.66
C SER A 338 -2.91 52.05 2.05
N ILE A 339 -2.71 53.09 2.86
CA ILE A 339 -2.14 52.99 4.21
C ILE A 339 -3.15 53.60 5.17
N GLY A 340 -3.67 52.75 6.07
CA GLY A 340 -4.74 53.16 6.99
C GLY A 340 -4.28 54.08 8.13
N ARG A 341 -2.98 54.10 8.43
CA ARG A 341 -2.37 54.93 9.46
C ARG A 341 -1.14 55.63 8.91
N ASP A 342 0.05 55.22 9.35
CA ASP A 342 1.28 55.96 9.13
C ASP A 342 2.13 55.29 8.04
N GLN A 343 2.68 56.11 7.16
CA GLN A 343 3.78 55.72 6.28
C GLN A 343 5.02 56.48 6.71
N THR A 344 6.09 55.76 7.03
CA THR A 344 7.40 56.35 7.31
C THR A 344 8.39 55.89 6.25
N LEU A 345 9.06 56.85 5.61
CA LEU A 345 10.09 56.60 4.62
C LEU A 345 11.36 57.33 5.05
N ILE A 346 12.41 56.56 5.35
CA ILE A 346 13.72 57.08 5.70
C ILE A 346 14.66 56.68 4.56
N ILE A 347 15.29 57.67 3.93
CA ILE A 347 16.20 57.47 2.80
C ILE A 347 17.49 58.17 3.15
N GLU A 348 18.57 57.40 3.34
CA GLU A 348 19.90 57.95 3.64
C GLU A 348 20.57 58.55 2.40
N GLY A 349 20.26 57.99 1.23
CA GLY A 349 20.74 58.47 -0.06
C GLY A 349 19.77 59.44 -0.71
N THR A 350 19.59 59.27 -2.02
CA THR A 350 18.72 60.16 -2.82
C THR A 350 17.35 59.54 -3.02
N GLN A 351 16.29 60.32 -2.79
CA GLN A 351 14.96 60.03 -3.28
C GLN A 351 14.71 60.80 -4.58
N THR A 352 14.36 60.09 -5.65
CA THR A 352 13.92 60.69 -6.92
C THR A 352 12.48 60.28 -7.18
N LEU A 353 11.62 61.26 -7.44
CA LEU A 353 10.25 61.03 -7.86
C LEU A 353 9.97 61.81 -9.14
N GLU A 354 9.69 61.09 -10.22
CA GLU A 354 9.37 61.67 -11.52
C GLU A 354 7.94 61.27 -11.91
N ALA A 355 7.05 62.25 -11.99
CA ALA A 355 5.70 62.08 -12.51
C ALA A 355 5.58 62.80 -13.86
N ARG A 356 5.28 62.05 -14.93
CA ARG A 356 5.23 62.62 -16.29
C ARG A 356 4.01 63.47 -16.59
N THR A 357 2.93 63.29 -15.83
CA THR A 357 1.67 64.01 -16.05
C THR A 357 1.39 64.99 -14.92
N ALA A 358 1.24 64.49 -13.69
CA ALA A 358 0.98 65.32 -12.53
C ALA A 358 1.38 64.60 -11.25
N GLN A 359 1.74 65.39 -10.23
CA GLN A 359 1.86 64.95 -8.85
C GLN A 359 0.91 65.81 -8.01
N ARG A 360 0.05 65.18 -7.19
CA ARG A 360 -0.90 65.89 -6.33
C ARG A 360 -0.69 65.50 -4.88
N LEU A 361 -0.39 66.48 -4.04
CA LEU A 361 -0.33 66.32 -2.59
C LEU A 361 -1.48 67.13 -1.99
N LEU A 362 -2.37 66.45 -1.27
CA LEU A 362 -3.48 67.06 -0.57
C LEU A 362 -3.37 66.70 0.91
N THR A 363 -3.14 67.70 1.74
CA THR A 363 -3.01 67.54 3.19
C THR A 363 -3.46 68.84 3.87
N PRO A 364 -4.05 68.77 5.07
CA PRO A 364 -4.31 69.96 5.88
C PRO A 364 -3.03 70.74 6.22
N SER A 365 -1.89 70.05 6.37
CA SER A 365 -0.59 70.65 6.67
C SER A 365 0.50 69.98 5.84
N TYR A 366 1.29 70.80 5.13
CA TYR A 366 2.43 70.34 4.34
C TYR A 366 3.69 71.09 4.78
N MET A 367 4.67 70.37 5.31
CA MET A 367 5.96 70.91 5.72
C MET A 367 7.03 70.47 4.72
N LEU A 368 7.70 71.44 4.11
CA LEU A 368 8.89 71.22 3.29
C LEU A 368 10.06 71.92 3.98
N GLN A 369 11.06 71.15 4.38
CA GLN A 369 12.23 71.65 5.09
C GLN A 369 13.50 71.10 4.44
N GLY A 370 14.43 71.99 4.10
CA GLY A 370 15.79 71.66 3.73
C GLY A 370 16.73 72.26 4.78
N THR A 371 17.80 71.56 5.14
CA THR A 371 18.80 72.04 6.09
C THR A 371 19.74 73.07 5.49
N GLU A 372 20.04 72.93 4.20
CA GLU A 372 20.89 73.89 3.46
C GLU A 372 20.07 74.83 2.58
N ARG A 373 19.18 74.25 1.76
CA ARG A 373 18.37 75.01 0.80
C ARG A 373 17.16 74.23 0.31
N ILE A 374 16.12 74.96 -0.11
CA ILE A 374 14.95 74.44 -0.82
C ILE A 374 14.89 75.11 -2.19
N HIS A 375 14.84 74.32 -3.27
CA HIS A 375 14.70 74.81 -4.64
C HIS A 375 13.34 74.43 -5.23
N ILE A 376 12.55 75.42 -5.60
CA ILE A 376 11.33 75.23 -6.38
C ILE A 376 11.55 75.89 -7.74
N ARG A 377 11.58 75.11 -8.82
CA ARG A 377 11.90 75.59 -10.16
C ARG A 377 10.77 75.28 -11.14
N GLY A 378 10.49 76.22 -12.03
CA GLY A 378 9.63 76.02 -13.19
C GLY A 378 10.26 76.60 -14.46
N PRO A 379 9.63 76.44 -15.63
CA PRO A 379 10.19 76.88 -16.90
C PRO A 379 10.48 78.39 -16.97
N ALA A 380 9.76 79.21 -16.19
CA ALA A 380 9.78 80.67 -16.25
C ALA A 380 10.42 81.33 -15.02
N GLY A 381 10.99 80.57 -14.08
CA GLY A 381 11.59 81.13 -12.86
C GLY A 381 11.86 80.11 -11.77
N LYS A 382 12.44 80.58 -10.66
CA LYS A 382 12.76 79.77 -9.48
C LYS A 382 12.51 80.53 -8.17
N ILE A 383 12.22 79.76 -7.14
CA ILE A 383 12.15 80.18 -5.74
C ILE A 383 13.24 79.40 -5.00
N ILE A 384 14.09 80.10 -4.27
CA ILE A 384 15.15 79.51 -3.44
C ILE A 384 14.93 79.99 -2.01
N LEU A 385 14.97 79.06 -1.06
CA LEU A 385 15.05 79.35 0.37
C LEU A 385 16.39 78.80 0.85
N ASP A 386 17.26 79.62 1.39
CA ASP A 386 18.58 79.26 1.90
C ASP A 386 18.96 80.15 3.12
N ALA A 387 20.22 80.08 3.56
CA ALA A 387 20.70 80.84 4.71
C ALA A 387 20.66 82.37 4.50
N ASP A 388 20.67 82.84 3.24
CA ASP A 388 20.65 84.27 2.91
C ASP A 388 19.21 84.83 2.80
N GLY A 389 18.20 83.96 2.76
CA GLY A 389 16.78 84.32 2.83
C GLY A 389 15.92 83.68 1.73
N ILE A 390 14.90 84.42 1.27
CA ILE A 390 13.97 83.98 0.21
C ILE A 390 14.29 84.73 -1.08
N THR A 391 14.76 84.03 -2.11
CA THR A 391 15.02 84.58 -3.44
C THR A 391 13.92 84.19 -4.42
N LEU A 392 13.28 85.20 -5.03
CA LEU A 392 12.32 85.05 -6.13
C LEU A 392 12.95 85.55 -7.44
N GLU A 393 13.27 84.66 -8.38
CA GLU A 393 13.91 85.03 -9.65
C GLU A 393 13.04 84.60 -10.84
N ALA A 394 12.48 85.58 -11.56
CA ALA A 394 11.69 85.37 -12.77
C ALA A 394 11.67 86.66 -13.64
N PRO A 395 11.48 86.56 -14.98
CA PRO A 395 11.36 87.73 -15.85
C PRO A 395 10.18 88.66 -15.48
N ASN A 396 9.14 88.10 -14.86
CA ASN A 396 7.99 88.85 -14.36
C ASN A 396 7.50 88.22 -13.06
N ILE A 397 7.54 88.97 -11.95
CA ILE A 397 6.91 88.58 -10.68
C ILE A 397 5.61 89.37 -10.54
N ARG A 398 4.47 88.67 -10.46
CA ARG A 398 3.15 89.30 -10.40
C ARG A 398 2.44 88.90 -9.12
N PHE A 399 2.18 89.87 -8.24
CA PHE A 399 1.31 89.71 -7.09
C PHE A 399 -0.09 90.20 -7.45
N LYS A 400 -1.11 89.37 -7.27
CA LYS A 400 -2.53 89.75 -7.44
C LYS A 400 -3.19 89.83 -6.07
N GLY A 401 -3.25 91.03 -5.50
CA GLY A 401 -3.81 91.30 -4.17
C GLY A 401 -3.06 92.42 -3.46
N ASN A 402 -3.52 92.78 -2.26
CA ASN A 402 -2.77 93.70 -1.40
C ASN A 402 -1.53 92.99 -0.87
N VAL A 403 -0.35 93.54 -1.18
CA VAL A 403 0.93 93.09 -0.60
C VAL A 403 1.24 94.00 0.57
N THR A 404 1.29 93.46 1.78
CA THR A 404 1.71 94.20 2.97
C THR A 404 3.20 93.95 3.17
N TYR A 405 4.02 94.96 2.88
CA TYR A 405 5.44 94.96 3.15
C TYR A 405 5.70 95.69 4.47
N HIS A 406 6.23 94.98 5.46
CA HIS A 406 6.73 95.58 6.69
C HIS A 406 8.23 95.83 6.52
N PRO A 407 8.68 97.08 6.28
CA PRO A 407 10.11 97.36 6.32
C PRO A 407 10.66 97.03 7.70
N PRO A 408 11.93 96.58 7.82
CA PRO A 408 12.57 96.45 9.11
C PRO A 408 12.46 97.79 9.84
N VAL A 409 12.14 97.71 11.14
CA VAL A 409 11.82 98.87 11.98
C VAL A 409 12.85 99.97 11.78
N GLN A 410 12.29 101.14 11.51
CA GLN A 410 12.82 102.43 11.11
C GLN A 410 13.78 103.06 12.13
N ALA A 411 14.77 102.31 12.65
CA ALA A 411 15.77 102.83 13.59
C ALA A 411 16.99 103.49 12.92
N GLN A 412 17.14 103.36 11.59
CA GLN A 412 18.31 103.89 10.87
C GLN A 412 18.08 105.22 10.15
N VAL A 413 16.88 105.81 10.17
CA VAL A 413 16.64 107.11 9.52
C VAL A 413 16.95 108.28 10.47
N GLU A 414 16.70 108.15 11.78
CA GLU A 414 17.05 109.20 12.76
C GLU A 414 18.56 109.27 13.07
N ALA A 415 19.28 108.15 12.96
CA ALA A 415 20.73 108.12 13.17
C ALA A 415 21.52 108.79 12.01
N ILE A 416 20.99 108.78 10.79
CA ILE A 416 21.64 109.37 9.61
C ILE A 416 21.46 110.90 9.57
N GLU A 417 20.33 111.44 10.04
CA GLU A 417 20.14 112.90 10.14
C GLU A 417 20.91 113.53 11.32
N ALA A 418 21.18 112.78 12.39
CA ALA A 418 21.99 113.25 13.52
C ALA A 418 23.51 113.26 13.21
N ALA A 419 24.03 112.26 12.49
CA ALA A 419 25.46 112.16 12.18
C ALA A 419 25.96 113.21 11.15
N ILE A 420 25.07 113.77 10.32
CA ILE A 420 25.40 114.83 9.36
C ILE A 420 25.59 116.20 10.04
N ARG A 421 25.08 116.41 11.27
CA ARG A 421 25.27 117.68 12.01
C ARG A 421 26.52 117.76 12.88
N GLU A 422 27.15 116.64 13.26
CA GLU A 422 28.22 116.65 14.27
C GLU A 422 29.56 116.01 13.86
N GLY A 423 29.72 115.51 12.63
CA GLY A 423 31.05 115.29 12.04
C GLY A 423 31.97 114.29 12.76
N THR A 424 31.42 113.25 13.38
CA THR A 424 32.17 112.15 14.02
C THR A 424 32.10 110.85 13.20
N PRO A 425 33.18 110.04 13.17
CA PRO A 425 33.26 108.84 12.34
C PRO A 425 32.37 107.69 12.86
N LEU A 426 31.72 106.99 11.92
CA LEU A 426 30.91 105.78 12.14
C LEU A 426 31.79 104.62 12.66
N ILE A 427 31.55 104.19 13.89
CA ILE A 427 32.07 102.91 14.42
C ILE A 427 30.85 102.04 14.76
N GLU A 428 30.82 100.86 14.17
CA GLU A 428 29.79 99.84 14.32
C GLU A 428 30.16 98.93 15.50
N GLU A 429 29.39 98.96 16.58
CA GLU A 429 29.49 97.95 17.65
C GLU A 429 28.47 96.83 17.40
N CYS A 430 29.01 95.61 17.29
CA CYS A 430 28.29 94.36 17.08
C CYS A 430 27.82 93.79 18.43
N PRO A 431 26.52 93.55 18.66
CA PRO A 431 26.06 92.89 19.87
C PRO A 431 25.44 91.53 19.53
N PHE A 432 26.21 90.45 19.65
CA PHE A 432 25.69 89.15 20.13
C PHE A 432 26.86 88.25 20.57
N ALA A 433 27.14 88.30 21.87
CA ALA A 433 27.93 87.31 22.59
C ALA A 433 27.07 86.76 23.74
N GLY A 434 26.98 85.43 23.82
CA GLY A 434 26.66 84.65 25.02
C GLY A 434 25.18 84.41 25.32
N GLU A 435 24.73 83.15 25.24
CA GLU A 435 24.68 82.27 26.42
C GLU A 435 24.56 80.79 25.98
N ASP A 436 25.53 79.99 26.43
CA ASP A 436 25.59 78.54 26.28
C ASP A 436 24.71 77.86 27.34
N ASP A 437 24.00 76.82 26.89
CA ASP A 437 23.33 75.81 27.68
C ASP A 437 24.33 74.89 28.43
N ALA A 438 23.88 74.40 29.60
CA ALA A 438 24.39 73.21 30.26
C ALA A 438 23.39 72.05 30.12
#